data_AF-A0A974PVI5-F1
#
_entry.id   AF-A0A974PVI5-F1
#
_cell.length_a   1.000
_cell.length_b   1.000
_cell.length_c   1.000
_cell.angle_alpha   90.00
_cell.angle_beta   90.00
_cell.angle_gamma   90.00
#
_symmetry.space_group_name_H-M   'P 1'
#
loop_
_entity.id
_entity.type
_entity.pdbx_description
1 polymer ?
#
loop_
_entity_poly.entity_id
_entity_poly.type
_entity_poly.pdbx_seq_one_letter_code
_entity_poly.pdbx_strand_id
1 'polypeptide(L)'
;MIAPRKSSAMLERARQSTQDGREQAARELLEWEKVEGAIREAAGKGFDHVNLAPALPINIRDTETGRTAMERLTRLGFSASWDSRPGPHPGTHFYVLSISWTT
;
A
#
# COMPACT_ATOMS: atom_id res chain seq x y z
N MET A 1 5.78 -41.70 2.15
CA MET A 1 5.71 -40.34 2.70
C MET A 1 7.05 -39.66 2.45
N ILE A 2 7.12 -38.72 1.51
CA ILE A 2 8.37 -38.02 1.15
C ILE A 2 8.45 -36.78 2.04
N ALA A 3 9.43 -36.72 2.93
CA ALA A 3 9.65 -35.54 3.77
C ALA A 3 9.93 -34.31 2.87
N PRO A 4 9.32 -33.14 3.13
CA PRO A 4 9.64 -31.94 2.37
C PRO A 4 11.13 -31.61 2.56
N ARG A 5 11.84 -31.37 1.44
CA ARG A 5 13.24 -30.96 1.45
C ARG A 5 13.35 -29.67 2.28
N LYS A 6 14.30 -29.60 3.22
CA LYS A 6 14.53 -28.42 4.09
C LYS A 6 14.54 -27.06 3.35
N SER A 7 14.89 -27.06 2.07
CA SER A 7 14.83 -25.89 1.17
C SER A 7 13.41 -25.38 0.88
N SER A 8 12.40 -26.24 0.73
CA SER A 8 11.02 -25.80 0.49
C SER A 8 10.43 -25.12 1.72
N ALA A 9 10.70 -25.67 2.91
CA ALA A 9 10.27 -25.06 4.18
C ALA A 9 10.91 -23.69 4.44
N MET A 10 12.18 -23.49 4.04
CA MET A 10 12.86 -22.20 4.15
C MET A 10 12.28 -21.15 3.19
N LEU A 11 12.00 -21.54 1.94
CA LEU A 11 11.38 -20.66 0.95
C LEU A 11 9.97 -20.24 1.35
N GLU A 12 9.16 -21.17 1.86
CA GLU A 12 7.81 -20.85 2.33
C GLU A 12 7.83 -19.90 3.53
N ARG A 13 8.74 -20.09 4.49
CA ARG A 13 8.92 -19.14 5.60
C ARG A 13 9.33 -17.77 5.11
N ALA A 14 10.25 -17.69 4.15
CA ALA A 14 10.69 -16.40 3.58
C ALA A 14 9.54 -15.69 2.83
N ARG A 15 8.70 -16.44 2.11
CA ARG A 15 7.49 -15.91 1.45
C ARG A 15 6.51 -15.37 2.48
N GLN A 16 6.23 -16.13 3.53
CA GLN A 16 5.32 -15.73 4.60
C GLN A 16 5.84 -14.48 5.32
N SER A 17 7.12 -14.44 5.69
CA SER A 17 7.72 -13.23 6.30
C SER A 17 7.67 -12.02 5.38
N THR A 18 7.81 -12.22 4.05
CA THR A 18 7.66 -11.12 3.08
C THR A 18 6.21 -10.62 3.03
N GLN A 19 5.24 -11.52 3.06
CA GLN A 19 3.83 -11.17 3.07
C GLN A 19 3.47 -10.43 4.36
N ASP A 20 3.90 -10.93 5.52
CA ASP A 20 3.67 -10.30 6.83
C ASP A 20 4.30 -8.91 6.87
N GLY A 21 5.51 -8.74 6.34
CA GLY A 21 6.17 -7.44 6.25
C GLY A 21 5.42 -6.44 5.35
N ARG A 22 4.87 -6.89 4.23
CA ARG A 22 4.04 -6.04 3.36
C ARG A 22 2.74 -5.63 4.07
N GLU A 23 2.09 -6.57 4.75
CA GLU A 23 0.85 -6.30 5.49
C GLU A 23 1.09 -5.32 6.63
N GLN A 24 2.19 -5.48 7.38
CA GLN A 24 2.57 -4.57 8.45
C GLN A 24 2.81 -3.15 7.93
N ALA A 25 3.58 -3.01 6.85
CA ALA A 25 3.81 -1.70 6.25
C ALA A 25 2.54 -1.07 5.68
N ALA A 26 1.62 -1.88 5.13
CA ALA A 26 0.31 -1.41 4.70
C ALA A 26 -0.50 -0.87 5.87
N ARG A 27 -0.52 -1.56 7.02
CA ARG A 27 -1.20 -1.11 8.25
C ARG A 27 -0.65 0.20 8.77
N GLU A 28 0.67 0.36 8.75
CA GLU A 28 1.32 1.58 9.25
C GLU A 28 1.04 2.80 8.36
N LEU A 29 1.06 2.62 7.04
CA LEU A 29 0.81 3.69 6.07
C LEU A 29 -0.69 4.03 5.94
N LEU A 30 -1.54 3.01 5.90
CA LEU A 30 -2.97 3.12 5.61
C LEU A 30 -3.83 3.08 6.87
N GLU A 31 -3.22 3.36 8.02
CA GLU A 31 -3.95 3.62 9.25
C GLU A 31 -4.95 4.75 9.01
N TRP A 32 -6.22 4.50 9.33
CA TRP A 32 -7.29 5.40 8.90
C TRP A 32 -7.12 6.83 9.40
N GLU A 33 -6.69 7.02 10.65
CA GLU A 33 -6.48 8.36 11.22
C GLU A 33 -5.42 9.14 10.43
N LYS A 34 -4.35 8.48 9.96
CA LYS A 34 -3.32 9.09 9.13
C LYS A 34 -3.82 9.42 7.74
N VAL A 35 -4.56 8.50 7.12
CA VAL A 35 -5.15 8.72 5.79
C VAL A 35 -6.09 9.93 5.82
N GLU A 36 -6.98 9.98 6.80
CA GLU A 36 -7.92 11.08 6.98
C GLU A 36 -7.20 12.40 7.30
N GLY A 37 -6.19 12.36 8.17
CA GLY A 37 -5.34 13.51 8.46
C GLY A 37 -4.67 14.07 7.20
N ALA A 38 -4.09 13.20 6.37
CA ALA A 38 -3.44 13.59 5.12
C ALA A 38 -4.41 14.22 4.12
N ILE A 39 -5.62 13.66 3.97
CA ILE A 39 -6.68 14.23 3.11
C ILE A 39 -7.08 15.62 3.62
N ARG A 40 -7.38 15.75 4.92
CA ARG A 40 -7.79 17.04 5.51
C ARG A 40 -6.70 18.09 5.39
N GLU A 41 -5.44 17.72 5.61
CA GLU A 41 -4.30 18.63 5.47
C GLU A 41 -4.14 19.10 4.01
N ALA A 42 -4.21 18.18 3.05
CA ALA A 42 -4.13 18.51 1.63
C ALA A 42 -5.29 19.42 1.18
N ALA A 43 -6.52 19.08 1.57
CA ALA A 43 -7.70 19.90 1.29
C ALA A 43 -7.60 21.29 1.94
N GLY A 44 -7.13 21.38 3.18
CA GLY A 44 -6.90 22.65 3.89
C GLY A 44 -5.84 23.55 3.23
N LYS A 45 -4.96 22.97 2.41
CA LYS A 45 -3.97 23.68 1.60
C LYS A 45 -4.46 24.00 0.18
N GLY A 46 -5.70 23.64 -0.16
CA GLY A 46 -6.29 23.88 -1.48
C GLY A 46 -5.92 22.84 -2.54
N PHE A 47 -5.33 21.70 -2.16
CA PHE A 47 -5.16 20.57 -3.07
C PHE A 47 -6.49 19.83 -3.27
N ASP A 48 -6.58 19.11 -4.38
CA ASP A 48 -7.72 18.25 -4.73
C ASP A 48 -7.38 16.74 -4.68
N HIS A 49 -6.13 16.43 -4.35
CA HIS A 49 -5.64 15.06 -4.21
C HIS A 49 -4.50 14.96 -3.20
N VAL A 50 -4.22 13.74 -2.76
CA VAL A 50 -3.06 13.36 -1.95
C VAL A 50 -2.48 12.03 -2.43
N ASN A 51 -1.16 11.88 -2.35
CA ASN A 51 -0.47 10.63 -2.66
C ASN A 51 0.17 10.07 -1.38
N LEU A 52 -0.17 8.83 -1.04
CA LEU A 52 0.41 8.10 0.08
C LEU A 52 1.40 7.06 -0.44
N ALA A 53 2.65 7.16 -0.01
CA ALA A 53 3.74 6.29 -0.45
C ALA A 53 4.35 5.54 0.75
N PRO A 54 4.63 4.23 0.63
CA PRO A 54 5.37 3.51 1.64
C PRO A 54 6.82 4.02 1.73
N ALA A 55 7.42 3.95 2.92
CA ALA A 55 8.79 4.42 3.15
C ALA A 55 9.85 3.62 2.38
N LEU A 56 9.54 2.36 2.08
CA LEU A 56 10.35 1.49 1.23
C LEU A 56 9.58 1.20 -0.07
N PRO A 57 10.26 0.91 -1.20
CA PRO A 57 9.63 0.56 -2.47
C PRO A 57 9.03 -0.86 -2.45
N ILE A 58 8.14 -1.10 -1.50
CA ILE A 58 7.44 -2.36 -1.31
C ILE A 58 6.02 -2.27 -1.89
N ASN A 59 5.60 -3.35 -2.54
CA ASN A 59 4.24 -3.42 -3.08
C ASN A 59 3.26 -3.81 -1.95
N ILE A 60 2.44 -2.83 -1.54
CA ILE A 60 1.37 -3.02 -0.55
C ILE A 60 -0.03 -3.13 -1.18
N ARG A 61 -0.17 -2.97 -2.50
CA ARG A 61 -1.47 -2.99 -3.19
C ARG A 61 -2.22 -4.30 -2.99
N ASP A 62 -1.48 -5.41 -2.98
CA ASP A 62 -2.03 -6.76 -2.94
C ASP A 62 -2.28 -7.26 -1.50
N THR A 63 -2.09 -6.39 -0.49
CA THR A 63 -2.36 -6.69 0.93
C THR A 63 -3.85 -6.66 1.24
N GLU A 64 -4.26 -7.25 2.37
CA GLU A 64 -5.65 -7.12 2.83
C GLU A 64 -5.97 -5.68 3.26
N THR A 65 -5.03 -5.04 3.95
CA THR A 65 -5.15 -3.64 4.34
C THR A 65 -5.26 -2.72 3.13
N GLY A 66 -4.45 -2.92 2.09
CA GLY A 66 -4.49 -2.13 0.85
C GLY A 66 -5.85 -2.21 0.14
N ARG A 67 -6.43 -3.42 0.06
CA ARG A 67 -7.77 -3.63 -0.53
C ARG A 67 -8.86 -2.99 0.31
N THR A 68 -8.83 -3.19 1.63
CA THR A 68 -9.81 -2.60 2.56
C THR A 68 -9.79 -1.08 2.52
N ALA A 69 -8.60 -0.47 2.44
CA ALA A 69 -8.46 0.98 2.33
C ALA A 69 -9.07 1.52 1.03
N MET A 70 -8.80 0.87 -0.11
CA MET A 70 -9.41 1.23 -1.40
C MET A 70 -10.94 1.18 -1.34
N GLU A 71 -11.50 0.07 -0.86
CA GLU A 71 -12.95 -0.09 -0.73
C GLU A 71 -13.57 0.99 0.16
N ARG A 72 -12.92 1.29 1.29
CA ARG A 72 -13.39 2.33 2.21
C ARG A 72 -13.39 3.72 1.56
N LEU A 73 -12.31 4.08 0.86
CA LEU A 73 -12.21 5.37 0.17
C LEU A 73 -13.29 5.51 -0.91
N THR A 74 -13.49 4.49 -1.72
CA THR A 74 -14.54 4.47 -2.74
C THR A 74 -15.94 4.59 -2.13
N ARG A 75 -16.23 3.90 -1.02
CA ARG A 75 -17.51 4.02 -0.31
C ARG A 75 -17.77 5.42 0.25
N LEU A 76 -16.72 6.17 0.55
CA LEU A 76 -16.79 7.55 1.03
C LEU A 76 -16.87 8.58 -0.10
N GLY A 77 -16.87 8.14 -1.36
CA GLY A 77 -16.98 9.01 -2.53
C GLY A 77 -15.65 9.56 -3.06
N PHE A 78 -14.51 9.11 -2.52
CA PHE A 78 -13.21 9.45 -3.07
C PHE A 78 -12.91 8.62 -4.31
N SER A 79 -12.22 9.23 -5.27
CA SER A 79 -11.54 8.49 -6.34
C SER A 79 -10.20 8.02 -5.80
N ALA A 80 -9.99 6.71 -5.72
CA ALA A 80 -8.76 6.10 -5.22
C ALA A 80 -8.14 5.19 -6.27
N SER A 81 -6.83 5.31 -6.50
CA SER A 81 -6.10 4.51 -7.48
C SER A 81 -4.66 4.24 -7.06
N TRP A 82 -4.10 3.16 -7.57
CA TRP A 82 -2.68 2.85 -7.38
C TRP A 82 -1.87 3.32 -8.58
N ASP A 83 -1.05 4.34 -8.38
CA ASP A 83 -0.17 4.87 -9.39
C ASP A 83 1.21 4.23 -9.32
N SER A 84 1.75 3.83 -10.47
CA SER A 84 3.15 3.40 -10.57
C SER A 84 4.07 4.62 -10.64
N ARG A 85 5.08 4.65 -9.79
CA ARG A 85 6.13 5.67 -9.77
C ARG A 85 7.49 5.02 -10.04
N PRO A 86 8.38 5.69 -10.79
CA PRO A 86 9.75 5.20 -10.98
C PRO A 86 10.46 5.15 -9.63
N GLY A 87 11.06 4.00 -9.33
CA GLY A 87 11.85 3.80 -8.13
C GLY A 87 13.25 4.40 -8.23
N PRO A 88 14.04 4.32 -7.14
CA PRO A 88 15.38 4.91 -7.09
C PRO A 88 16.39 4.21 -8.01
N HIS A 89 16.10 2.99 -8.49
CA HIS A 89 16.97 2.25 -9.41
C HIS A 89 16.30 2.12 -10.80
N PRO A 90 17.08 2.16 -11.90
CA PRO A 90 16.55 1.96 -13.24
C PRO A 90 15.75 0.66 -13.37
N GLY A 91 14.55 0.75 -13.94
CA GLY A 91 13.65 -0.40 -14.13
C GLY A 91 12.88 -0.83 -12.87
N THR A 92 13.09 -0.16 -11.72
CA THR A 92 12.26 -0.39 -10.54
C THR A 92 11.07 0.56 -10.52
N HIS A 93 9.94 0.06 -10.04
CA HIS A 93 8.73 0.83 -9.82
C HIS A 93 8.20 0.54 -8.42
N PHE A 94 7.59 1.54 -7.82
CA PHE A 94 6.80 1.37 -6.60
C PHE A 94 5.41 1.97 -6.80
N TYR A 95 4.46 1.53 -5.98
CA TYR A 95 3.08 1.97 -6.08
C TYR A 95 2.77 2.96 -4.97
N VAL A 96 2.08 4.04 -5.34
CA VAL A 96 1.54 5.02 -4.39
C VAL A 96 0.02 4.99 -4.48
N LEU A 97 -0.64 5.15 -3.34
CA LEU A 97 -2.09 5.31 -3.30
C LEU A 97 -2.42 6.78 -3.56
N SER A 98 -3.00 7.07 -4.71
CA SER A 98 -3.53 8.39 -5.04
C SER A 98 -5.00 8.47 -4.66
N ILE A 99 -5.38 9.53 -3.97
CA ILE A 99 -6.75 9.78 -3.50
C ILE A 99 -7.14 11.18 -3.95
N SER A 100 -8.23 11.33 -4.69
CA SER A 100 -8.77 12.61 -5.14
C SER A 100 -10.24 12.81 -4.78
N TRP A 101 -10.63 14.07 -4.65
CA TRP A 101 -11.99 14.53 -4.29
C TRP A 101 -12.55 15.60 -5.24
N THR A 102 -11.89 15.82 -6.37
CA THR A 102 -12.47 16.55 -7.50
C THR A 102 -13.39 15.61 -8.28
N THR A 103 -14.70 15.85 -8.16
CA THR A 103 -15.75 15.25 -8.99
C THR A 103 -16.11 16.18 -10.13
#